data_AF-A0A485MN13-F1
#
_entry.id   AF-A0A485MN13-F1
#
_cell.length_a   1.000
_cell.length_b   1.000
_cell.length_c   1.000
_cell.angle_alpha   90.00
_cell.angle_beta   90.00
_cell.angle_gamma   90.00
#
_symmetry.space_group_name_H-M   'P 1'
#
loop_
_entity.id
_entity.type
_entity.pdbx_description
1 polymer ?
#
loop_
_entity_poly.entity_id
_entity_poly.type
_entity_poly.pdbx_seq_one_letter_code
_entity_poly.pdbx_strand_id
1 'polypeptide(L)' 'HVYFIKIFDVGTCYMVNGVQDHIQSHTVYYLMNIHITRCSIYLCWHSESELNLRGCIGGDSGLLARGKQ' A
#
# COMPACT_ATOMS: atom_id res chain seq x y z
N HIS A 1 4.62 -29.89 -15.20
CA HIS A 1 5.18 -28.85 -14.32
C HIS A 1 4.03 -28.12 -13.66
N VAL A 2 4.09 -27.86 -12.35
CA VAL A 2 3.04 -27.14 -11.61
C VAL A 2 3.66 -25.93 -10.93
N TYR A 3 3.06 -24.77 -11.11
CA TYR A 3 3.47 -23.49 -10.52
C TYR A 3 2.56 -23.18 -9.35
N PHE A 4 3.13 -22.98 -8.16
CA PHE A 4 2.33 -22.76 -6.97
C PHE A 4 3.08 -22.01 -5.87
N ILE A 5 2.30 -21.42 -4.97
CA ILE A 5 2.72 -20.96 -3.66
C ILE A 5 1.85 -21.67 -2.61
N LYS A 6 2.47 -22.19 -1.56
CA LYS A 6 1.81 -22.80 -0.41
C LYS A 6 2.19 -22.01 0.84
N ILE A 7 1.18 -21.51 1.53
CA ILE A 7 1.32 -20.71 2.75
C ILE A 7 0.95 -21.59 3.94
N PHE A 8 1.85 -21.68 4.91
CA PHE A 8 1.65 -22.44 6.14
C PHE A 8 1.38 -21.50 7.31
N ASP A 9 0.47 -21.90 8.19
CA ASP A 9 0.18 -21.24 9.46
C ASP A 9 0.07 -19.72 9.33
N VAL A 10 -0.87 -19.28 8.48
CA VAL A 10 -1.22 -17.87 8.27
C VAL A 10 0.00 -16.99 7.94
N GLY A 11 0.92 -17.52 7.14
CA GLY A 11 2.09 -16.77 6.68
C GLY A 11 3.34 -16.93 7.53
N THR A 12 3.39 -17.93 8.41
CA THR A 12 4.60 -18.27 9.18
C THR A 12 5.68 -18.91 8.28
N CYS A 13 5.28 -19.65 7.25
CA CYS A 13 6.20 -20.26 6.29
C CYS A 13 5.59 -20.30 4.88
N TYR A 14 6.45 -20.22 3.87
CA TYR A 14 6.08 -20.17 2.46
C TYR A 14 6.89 -21.19 1.66
N MET A 15 6.22 -21.98 0.82
CA MET A 15 6.85 -22.85 -0.17
C MET A 15 6.41 -22.41 -1.57
N VAL A 16 7.36 -22.03 -2.41
CA VAL A 16 7.11 -21.49 -3.74
C VAL A 16 7.82 -22.36 -4.77
N ASN A 17 7.14 -22.71 -5.87
CA ASN A 17 7.69 -23.53 -6.92
C ASN A 17 7.48 -22.94 -8.31
N GLY A 18 8.58 -22.83 -9.07
CA GLY A 18 8.57 -22.49 -10.50
C GLY A 18 8.21 -21.04 -10.82
N VAL A 19 8.64 -20.06 -10.04
CA VAL A 19 8.47 -18.64 -10.40
C VAL A 19 9.30 -18.32 -11.64
N GLN A 20 8.65 -17.94 -12.73
CA GLN A 20 9.33 -17.71 -14.02
C GLN A 20 9.23 -16.28 -14.53
N ASP A 21 8.19 -15.55 -14.14
CA ASP A 21 7.91 -14.21 -14.63
C ASP A 21 7.77 -13.18 -13.50
N HIS A 22 7.80 -11.91 -13.91
CA HIS A 22 7.71 -10.78 -12.99
C HIS A 22 6.36 -10.72 -12.28
N ILE A 23 5.26 -11.11 -12.94
CA ILE A 23 3.91 -11.06 -12.36
C ILE A 23 3.80 -12.09 -11.25
N GLN A 24 4.32 -13.31 -11.46
CA GLN A 24 4.38 -14.35 -10.44
C GLN A 24 5.25 -13.92 -9.25
N SER A 25 6.41 -13.32 -9.52
CA SER A 25 7.30 -12.78 -8.47
C SER A 25 6.60 -11.71 -7.62
N HIS A 26 5.89 -10.78 -8.26
CA HIS A 26 5.16 -9.71 -7.57
C HIS A 26 3.95 -10.25 -6.78
N THR A 27 3.31 -11.32 -7.27
CA THR A 27 2.22 -12.01 -6.56
C THR A 27 2.74 -12.69 -5.28
N VAL A 28 3.85 -13.41 -5.38
CA VAL A 28 4.52 -14.04 -4.23
C VAL A 28 4.92 -12.99 -3.20
N TYR A 29 5.55 -11.89 -3.65
CA TYR A 29 5.92 -10.77 -2.79
C TYR A 29 4.72 -10.21 -2.03
N TYR A 30 3.60 -9.95 -2.71
CA TYR A 30 2.40 -9.42 -2.06
C TYR A 30 1.86 -10.39 -1.00
N LEU A 31 1.72 -11.67 -1.34
CA LEU A 31 1.20 -12.70 -0.44
C LEU A 31 2.08 -12.92 0.80
N MET A 32 3.39 -12.68 0.70
CA MET A 32 4.31 -12.76 1.83
C MET A 32 4.22 -11.58 2.80
N ASN A 33 3.66 -10.44 2.37
CA ASN A 33 3.64 -9.20 3.17
C ASN A 33 2.26 -8.87 3.79
N ILE A 34 1.20 -9.61 3.43
CA ILE A 34 -0.13 -9.43 4.04
C ILE A 34 -0.27 -10.22 5.34
N HIS A 35 -1.07 -9.71 6.28
CA HIS A 35 -1.39 -10.37 7.55
C HIS A 35 -2.87 -10.20 7.89
N ILE A 36 -3.43 -11.14 8.66
CA ILE A 36 -4.86 -11.13 9.03
C ILE A 36 -5.17 -10.38 10.33
N THR A 37 -4.15 -9.90 11.03
CA THR A 37 -4.31 -9.13 12.26
C THR A 37 -5.16 -7.90 12.00
N ARG A 38 -6.18 -7.66 12.82
CA ARG A 38 -7.02 -6.46 12.70
C ARG A 38 -6.16 -5.21 12.91
N CYS A 39 -6.20 -4.31 11.93
CA CYS A 39 -5.61 -2.98 12.02
C CYS A 39 -6.61 -1.93 11.51
N SER A 40 -6.53 -0.73 12.09
CA SER A 40 -7.25 0.44 11.58
C SER A 40 -6.29 1.26 10.72
N ILE A 41 -6.62 1.44 9.45
CA ILE A 41 -5.87 2.30 8.53
C ILE A 41 -6.71 3.57 8.35
N TYR A 42 -6.19 4.72 8.83
CA TYR A 42 -6.82 6.02 8.64
C TYR A 42 -6.14 6.74 7.47
N LEU A 43 -6.91 7.12 6.47
CA LEU A 43 -6.45 7.89 5.32
C LEU A 43 -7.09 9.28 5.37
N CYS A 44 -6.24 10.30 5.44
CA CYS A 44 -6.65 11.69 5.40
C CYS A 44 -5.91 12.40 4.27
N TRP A 45 -6.57 13.37 3.65
CA TRP A 45 -5.89 14.31 2.76
C TRP A 45 -5.02 15.26 3.58
N HIS A 46 -4.09 15.95 2.91
CA HIS A 46 -3.45 17.11 3.53
C HIS A 46 -4.53 18.16 3.85
N SER A 47 -4.32 18.93 4.92
CA SER A 47 -5.22 20.03 5.24
C SER A 47 -5.25 21.06 4.11
N GLU A 48 -6.30 21.88 4.07
CA GLU A 48 -6.50 22.81 2.97
C GLU A 48 -5.35 23.83 2.84
N SER A 49 -4.81 23.93 1.63
CA SER A 49 -3.71 24.83 1.27
C SER A 49 -4.20 26.07 0.52
N GLU A 50 -3.32 27.07 0.40
CA GLU A 50 -3.61 28.27 -0.38
C GLU A 50 -3.88 27.97 -1.87
N LEU A 51 -3.25 26.93 -2.43
CA LEU A 51 -3.45 26.53 -3.81
C LEU A 51 -4.78 25.82 -4.04
N ASN A 52 -5.29 25.08 -3.04
CA ASN A 52 -6.63 24.50 -3.14
C ASN A 52 -7.70 25.57 -3.30
N LEU A 53 -7.61 26.67 -2.54
CA LEU A 53 -8.53 27.82 -2.66
C LEU A 53 -8.52 28.46 -4.04
N ARG A 54 -7.36 28.46 -4.71
CA ARG A 54 -7.18 29.02 -6.05
C ARG A 54 -7.54 28.03 -7.17
N GLY A 55 -7.93 26.79 -6.82
CA GLY A 55 -8.20 25.74 -7.80
C GLY A 55 -6.96 25.25 -8.54
N CYS A 56 -5.76 25.52 -8.01
CA CYS A 56 -4.50 25.09 -8.61
C CYS A 56 -4.18 23.65 -8.22
N ILE A 57 -3.61 22.89 -9.15
CA ILE A 57 -3.19 21.49 -8.94
C ILE A 57 -1.66 21.46 -8.78
N GLY A 58 -1.16 20.67 -7.83
CA GLY A 58 0.27 20.53 -7.54
C GLY A 58 0.88 21.72 -6.80
N GLY A 59 2.21 21.76 -6.69
CA GLY A 59 2.97 22.78 -5.94
C GLY A 59 3.23 22.41 -4.48
N ASP A 60 3.95 23.29 -3.77
CA ASP A 60 4.38 23.12 -2.36
C ASP A 60 3.97 24.34 -1.53
N SER A 61 2.68 24.71 -1.61
CA SER A 61 2.14 25.85 -0.86
C SER A 61 1.83 25.47 0.58
N GLY A 62 2.01 26.42 1.50
CA GLY A 62 1.67 26.24 2.91
C GLY A 62 0.18 25.97 3.16
N LEU A 63 -0.09 25.34 4.31
CA LEU A 63 -1.43 25.14 4.85
C LEU A 63 -2.05 26.47 5.28
N LEU A 64 -3.36 26.60 5.11
CA LEU A 64 -4.15 27.73 5.64
C LEU A 64 -4.24 27.65 7.17
N ALA A 65 -4.58 28.76 7.82
CA ALA A 65 -4.75 28.82 9.28
C ALA A 65 -5.74 27.77 9.82
N ARG A 66 -6.85 27.55 9.11
CA ARG A 66 -7.84 26.49 9.43
C ARG A 66 -7.33 25.07 9.22
N GLY A 67 -6.34 24.89 8.34
CA GLY A 67 -5.71 23.60 8.09
C GLY A 67 -4.60 23.26 9.08
N LYS A 68 -4.17 24.22 9.90
CA LYS A 68 -3.19 24.03 10.99
C LYS A 68 -3.85 23.80 12.35
N GLN A 69 -5.18 23.93 12.45
CA GLN A 69 -5.97 23.55 13.62
C GLN A 69 -6.13 22.04 13.68
#